data_AF-A0A522B0A2-F1
#
_entry.id   AF-A0A522B0A2-F1
#
_cell.length_a   1.000
_cell.length_b   1.000
_cell.length_c   1.000
_cell.angle_alpha   90.00
_cell.angle_beta   90.00
_cell.angle_gamma   90.00
#
_symmetry.space_group_name_H-M   'P 1'
#
loop_
_entity.id
_entity.type
_entity.pdbx_description
1 polymer ?
#
loop_
_entity_poly.entity_id
_entity_poly.type
_entity_poly.pdbx_seq_one_letter_code
_entity_poly.pdbx_strand_id
1 'polypeptide(L)' 'MTDHRDTVVVSDGGSGAGAVLGVIVLVLMLAIGWYLFLGPGAGQSSKPGDINVDVNLPTLAPTAPASS' A
#
# COMPACT_ATOMS: atom_id res chain seq x y z
N MET A 1 -1.49 -26.62 59.78
CA MET A 1 -1.51 -25.31 59.11
C MET A 1 -1.22 -25.60 57.66
N THR A 2 -2.25 -25.51 56.82
CA THR A 2 -2.33 -26.27 55.56
C THR A 2 -1.63 -25.56 54.41
N ASP A 3 -0.63 -26.21 53.82
CA ASP A 3 -0.02 -25.88 52.54
C ASP A 3 -1.05 -25.93 51.40
N HIS A 4 -1.73 -24.82 51.15
CA HIS A 4 -2.53 -24.64 49.94
C HIS A 4 -1.64 -24.04 48.87
N ARG A 5 -0.92 -24.97 48.21
CA ARG A 5 -0.44 -24.93 46.83
C ARG A 5 -0.80 -23.65 46.08
N ASP A 6 0.23 -22.86 45.80
CA ASP A 6 0.25 -21.92 44.68
C ASP A 6 -0.42 -22.57 43.48
N THR A 7 -1.64 -22.12 43.19
CA THR A 7 -2.26 -22.37 41.90
C THR A 7 -1.58 -21.43 40.92
N VAL A 8 -0.36 -21.80 40.54
CA VAL A 8 0.17 -21.43 39.25
C VAL A 8 -0.72 -22.12 38.23
N VAL A 9 -1.85 -21.48 37.93
CA VAL A 9 -2.53 -21.73 36.68
C VAL A 9 -1.58 -21.17 35.62
N VAL A 10 -0.57 -21.95 35.27
CA VAL A 10 -0.05 -21.87 33.92
C VAL A 10 -1.27 -22.22 33.08
N SER A 11 -1.83 -21.20 32.45
CA SER A 11 -2.85 -21.37 31.42
C SER A 11 -2.17 -22.08 30.24
N ASP A 12 -1.88 -23.36 30.39
CA ASP A 12 -1.45 -24.29 29.32
C ASP A 12 -2.63 -24.59 28.35
N GLY A 13 -3.61 -23.70 28.29
CA GLY A 13 -4.85 -23.82 27.54
C GLY A 13 -4.89 -22.84 26.37
N GLY A 14 -3.91 -22.92 25.47
CA GLY A 14 -3.89 -22.04 24.28
C GLY A 14 -2.73 -22.26 23.31
N SER A 15 -2.13 -23.44 23.24
CA SER A 15 -0.81 -23.59 22.59
C SER A 15 -0.86 -23.65 21.05
N GLY A 16 -1.95 -24.13 20.44
CA GLY A 16 -2.00 -24.30 18.97
C GLY A 16 -2.61 -23.13 18.22
N ALA A 17 -3.84 -22.75 18.57
CA ALA A 17 -4.61 -21.78 17.80
C ALA A 17 -4.05 -20.36 17.88
N GLY A 18 -3.63 -19.92 19.07
CA GLY A 18 -3.03 -18.60 19.25
C GLY A 18 -1.68 -18.45 18.55
N ALA A 19 -0.85 -19.50 18.61
CA ALA A 19 0.43 -19.54 17.93
C ALA A 19 0.26 -19.54 16.40
N VAL A 20 -0.67 -20.34 15.87
CA VAL A 20 -0.97 -20.39 14.43
C VAL A 20 -1.51 -19.04 13.95
N LEU A 21 -2.46 -18.42 14.67
CA LEU A 21 -2.96 -17.10 14.34
C LEU A 21 -1.85 -16.03 14.38
N GLY A 22 -0.98 -16.06 15.40
CA GLY A 22 0.16 -15.16 15.50
C GLY A 22 1.13 -15.29 14.33
N VAL A 23 1.44 -16.53 13.92
CA VAL A 23 2.32 -16.81 12.76
C VAL A 23 1.65 -16.35 11.46
N ILE A 24 0.35 -16.60 11.28
CA ILE A 24 -0.39 -16.14 10.09
C ILE A 24 -0.33 -14.61 9.97
N VAL A 25 -0.58 -13.89 11.07
CA VAL A 25 -0.51 -12.42 11.09
C VAL A 25 0.90 -11.93 10.76
N LEU A 26 1.93 -12.56 11.32
CA LEU A 26 3.33 -12.23 11.03
C LEU A 26 3.66 -12.40 9.54
N VAL A 27 3.28 -13.54 8.95
CA VAL A 27 3.48 -13.84 7.53
C VAL A 27 2.70 -12.88 6.65
N LEU A 28 1.46 -12.55 7.00
CA LEU A 28 0.66 -11.53 6.29
C LEU A 28 1.36 -10.17 6.30
N MET A 29 1.86 -9.73 7.45
CA MET A 29 2.53 -8.44 7.57
C MET A 29 3.79 -8.39 6.69
N LEU A 30 4.55 -9.49 6.67
CA LEU A 30 5.74 -9.60 5.83
C LEU A 30 5.39 -9.64 4.34
N ALA A 31 4.32 -10.34 3.96
CA ALA A 31 3.83 -10.40 2.58
C ALA A 31 3.32 -9.04 2.09
N ILE A 32 2.59 -8.29 2.93
CA ILE A 32 2.13 -6.94 2.62
C ILE A 32 3.33 -5.99 2.48
N GLY A 33 4.28 -6.05 3.42
CA GLY A 33 5.52 -5.27 3.33
C GLY A 33 6.28 -5.60 2.04
N TRP A 34 6.46 -6.88 1.72
CA TRP A 34 7.12 -7.28 0.48
C TRP A 34 6.35 -6.80 -0.76
N TYR A 35 5.02 -6.95 -0.80
CA TYR A 35 4.19 -6.54 -1.92
C TYR A 35 4.23 -5.03 -2.19
N LEU A 36 4.28 -4.21 -1.13
CA LEU A 36 4.32 -2.75 -1.23
C LEU A 36 5.72 -2.19 -1.53
N PHE A 37 6.79 -2.86 -1.08
CA PHE A 37 8.16 -2.36 -1.25
C PHE A 37 8.94 -3.02 -2.40
N LEU A 38 8.66 -4.28 -2.72
CA LEU A 38 9.38 -5.08 -3.72
C LEU A 38 8.46 -5.72 -4.78
N GLY A 39 7.18 -5.87 -4.45
CA GLY A 39 6.17 -6.44 -5.33
C GLY A 39 5.65 -5.44 -6.36
N PRO A 40 4.76 -5.90 -7.26
CA PRO A 40 4.21 -5.08 -8.35
C PRO A 40 3.44 -3.83 -7.89
N GLY A 41 3.11 -3.69 -6.60
CA GLY A 41 2.54 -2.49 -6.00
C GLY A 41 3.56 -1.37 -5.71
N ALA A 42 4.84 -1.70 -5.59
CA ALA A 42 5.93 -0.74 -5.38
C ALA A 42 6.30 0.06 -6.64
N GLY A 43 5.92 -0.48 -7.81
CA GLY A 43 6.46 -0.11 -9.11
C GLY A 43 5.45 0.44 -10.10
N GLN A 44 4.22 0.77 -9.70
CA GLN A 44 3.39 1.67 -10.52
C GLN A 44 3.89 3.11 -10.36
N SER A 45 5.16 3.32 -10.74
CA SER A 45 5.54 4.57 -11.37
C SER A 45 4.73 4.59 -12.67
N SER A 46 3.52 5.14 -12.59
CA SER A 46 2.82 5.65 -13.76
C SER A 46 3.88 6.41 -14.53
N LYS A 47 4.36 5.79 -15.62
CA LYS A 47 5.21 6.41 -16.63
C LYS A 47 4.73 7.86 -16.70
N PRO A 48 5.58 8.88 -16.45
CA PRO A 48 5.16 10.26 -16.64
C PRO A 48 4.57 10.28 -18.04
N GLY A 49 3.24 10.40 -18.11
CA GLY A 49 2.55 10.40 -19.38
C GLY A 49 3.17 11.56 -20.12
N ASP A 50 3.79 11.29 -21.25
CA ASP A 50 4.20 12.35 -22.16
C ASP A 50 2.88 12.96 -22.62
N ILE A 51 2.44 14.01 -21.92
CA ILE A 51 1.17 14.67 -22.19
C ILE A 51 1.42 15.52 -23.44
N ASN A 52 1.33 14.87 -24.60
CA ASN A 52 1.47 15.52 -25.88
C ASN A 52 0.16 16.27 -26.18
N VAL A 53 0.06 17.49 -25.67
CA VAL A 53 -1.09 18.39 -25.95
C VAL A 53 -0.94 18.92 -27.37
N ASP A 54 -1.76 18.41 -28.28
CA ASP A 54 -1.91 19.00 -29.62
C ASP A 54 -2.80 20.24 -29.50
N VAL A 55 -2.21 21.43 -29.66
CA VAL A 55 -2.94 22.70 -29.63
C VAL A 55 -3.27 23.11 -31.06
N ASN A 56 -4.46 22.75 -31.52
CA ASN A 56 -5.01 23.27 -32.76
C ASN A 56 -5.59 24.67 -32.52
N LEU A 57 -4.78 25.72 -32.75
CA LEU A 57 -5.29 27.08 -32.75
C LEU A 57 -5.89 27.40 -34.13
N PRO A 58 -7.12 27.93 -34.19
CA PRO A 58 -7.61 28.52 -35.43
C PRO A 58 -6.70 29.71 -35.77
N THR A 59 -5.99 29.60 -36.90
CA THR A 59 -5.17 30.71 -37.42
C THR A 59 -6.11 31.83 -37.84
N LEU A 60 -6.13 32.91 -37.06
CA LEU A 60 -6.80 34.15 -37.46
C LEU A 60 -5.94 34.78 -38.56
N ALA A 61 -6.53 34.95 -39.74
CA ALA A 61 -5.89 35.70 -40.81
C ALA A 61 -5.46 37.08 -40.26
N PRO A 62 -4.25 37.58 -40.60
CA PRO A 62 -3.84 38.90 -40.17
C PRO A 62 -4.87 39.93 -40.61
N THR A 63 -5.55 40.58 -39.66
CA THR A 63 -6.36 41.76 -39.97
C THR A 63 -5.41 42.81 -40.48
N ALA A 64 -5.42 43.04 -41.79
CA ALA A 64 -4.66 44.11 -42.41
C ALA A 64 -5.00 45.43 -41.69
N PRO A 65 -4.01 46.27 -41.35
CA PRO A 65 -4.31 47.57 -40.77
C PRO A 65 -5.21 48.33 -41.76
N ALA A 66 -6.40 48.72 -41.29
CA ALA A 66 -7.28 49.58 -42.06
C ALA A 66 -6.51 50.87 -42.35
N SER A 67 -6.16 51.07 -43.62
CA SER A 67 -5.52 52.27 -44.12
C SER A 67 -6.51 53.43 -43.97
N SER A 68 -6.27 54.31 -42.99
CA SER A 68 -6.88 55.62 -42.84
C SER A 68 -5.94 56.71 -43.33
#